data_AF-A0A7J8NCH6-F1
#
_entry.id   AF-A0A7J8NCH6-F1
#
_cell.length_a   1.000
_cell.length_b   1.000
_cell.length_c   1.000
_cell.angle_alpha   90.00
_cell.angle_beta   90.00
_cell.angle_gamma   90.00
#
_symmetry.space_group_name_H-M   'P 1'
#
loop_
_entity.id
_entity.type
_entity.pdbx_description
1 polymer ?
#
loop_
_entity_poly.entity_id
_entity_poly.type
_entity_poly.pdbx_seq_one_letter_code
_entity_poly.pdbx_strand_id
1 'polypeptide(L)'
;MLDPVLLKPWQYLSSWFQNLDHPTAFSAAHGESMWDYAGHEPRVNHFFNDAMASDGLLAASVVLSKCKGVFEGLKSVVDVGGGTGIITKIFAKAFPQTEFTVFDLPHVVHGL
;
A
#
# COMPACT_ATOMS: atom_id res chain seq x y z
N MET A 1 12.76 -1.31 7.59
CA MET A 1 13.21 -0.92 6.24
C MET A 1 14.72 -1.12 6.05
N LEU A 2 15.28 -2.29 6.40
CA LEU A 2 16.70 -2.58 6.11
C LEU A 2 16.85 -3.72 5.09
N ASP A 3 15.76 -4.01 4.37
CA ASP A 3 15.77 -5.04 3.35
C ASP A 3 16.71 -4.64 2.20
N PRO A 4 17.66 -5.49 1.77
CA PRO A 4 18.54 -5.19 0.65
C PRO A 4 17.79 -4.76 -0.62
N VAL A 5 16.61 -5.33 -0.88
CA VAL A 5 15.77 -4.98 -2.04
C VAL A 5 15.32 -3.53 -1.97
N LEU A 6 14.97 -3.05 -0.77
CA LEU A 6 14.53 -1.67 -0.56
C LEU A 6 15.70 -0.69 -0.38
N LEU A 7 16.89 -1.18 -0.03
CA LEU A 7 18.09 -0.36 0.13
C LEU A 7 18.83 -0.12 -1.18
N LYS A 8 18.84 -1.10 -2.10
CA LYS A 8 19.54 -0.99 -3.39
C LYS A 8 19.13 0.24 -4.23
N PRO A 9 17.84 0.63 -4.34
CA PRO A 9 17.44 1.81 -5.10
C PRO A 9 18.13 3.11 -4.69
N TRP A 10 18.50 3.27 -3.40
CA TRP A 10 19.20 4.45 -2.91
C TRP A 10 20.61 4.59 -3.50
N GLN A 11 21.25 3.48 -3.87
CA GLN A 11 22.57 3.47 -4.53
C GLN A 11 22.46 3.91 -5.99
N TYR A 12 21.29 3.76 -6.61
CA TYR A 12 21.02 4.14 -8.00
C TYR A 12 20.36 5.51 -8.10
N LEU A 13 20.03 6.17 -6.97
CA LEU A 13 19.26 7.40 -6.96
C LEU A 13 19.93 8.51 -7.78
N SER A 14 21.24 8.72 -7.61
CA SER A 14 21.97 9.75 -8.36
C SER A 14 22.06 9.46 -9.85
N SER A 15 22.35 8.21 -10.23
CA SER A 15 22.47 7.83 -11.63
C SER A 15 21.12 7.83 -12.34
N TRP A 16 20.05 7.41 -11.65
CA TRP A 16 18.67 7.47 -12.13
C TRP A 16 18.23 8.92 -12.35
N PHE A 17 18.56 9.83 -11.43
CA PHE A 17 18.18 11.24 -11.58
C PHE A 17 18.87 11.91 -12.79
N GLN A 18 20.03 11.40 -13.20
CA GLN A 18 20.77 11.87 -14.38
C GLN A 18 20.37 11.15 -15.67
N ASN A 19 19.80 9.94 -15.57
CA ASN A 19 19.44 9.09 -16.70
C ASN A 19 18.03 8.52 -16.49
N LEU A 20 17.05 9.10 -17.17
CA LEU A 20 15.62 8.84 -16.98
C LEU A 20 15.09 7.68 -17.84
N ASP A 21 15.95 6.74 -18.21
CA ASP A 21 15.57 5.53 -18.97
C ASP A 21 14.61 4.64 -18.17
N HIS A 22 14.60 4.80 -16.84
CA HIS A 22 13.73 4.10 -15.93
C HIS A 22 12.76 5.07 -15.21
N PRO A 23 11.49 4.70 -14.99
CA PRO A 23 10.52 5.55 -14.30
C PRO A 23 10.86 5.87 -12.84
N THR A 24 11.56 4.96 -12.16
CA THR A 24 11.91 5.09 -10.73
C THR A 24 13.33 4.58 -10.44
N ALA A 25 13.93 5.04 -9.34
CA ALA A 25 15.18 4.47 -8.83
C ALA A 25 15.07 2.96 -8.52
N PHE A 26 13.88 2.49 -8.14
CA PHE A 26 13.63 1.07 -7.94
C PHE A 26 13.77 0.29 -9.25
N SER A 27 13.10 0.75 -10.31
CA SER A 27 13.22 0.15 -11.64
C SER A 27 14.61 0.28 -12.25
N ALA A 28 15.37 1.34 -11.92
CA ALA A 28 16.77 1.45 -12.34
C ALA A 28 17.66 0.40 -11.64
N ALA A 29 17.34 0.03 -10.39
CA ALA A 29 18.11 -0.93 -9.61
C ALA A 29 17.72 -2.40 -9.89
N HIS A 30 16.46 -2.65 -10.24
CA HIS A 30 15.89 -4.00 -10.33
C HIS A 30 15.34 -4.37 -11.71
N GLY A 31 15.26 -3.42 -12.65
CA GLY A 31 14.79 -3.64 -14.02
C GLY A 31 13.27 -3.68 -14.19
N GLU A 32 12.50 -3.64 -13.09
CA GLU A 32 11.05 -3.71 -13.07
C GLU A 32 10.45 -2.80 -11.99
N SER A 33 9.13 -2.61 -11.98
CA SER A 33 8.49 -1.82 -10.93
C SER A 33 8.50 -2.55 -9.58
N MET A 34 8.34 -1.80 -8.49
CA MET A 34 8.21 -2.38 -7.16
C MET A 34 7.02 -3.35 -7.05
N TRP A 35 5.93 -3.04 -7.76
CA TRP A 35 4.71 -3.83 -7.75
C TRP A 35 4.85 -5.13 -8.52
N ASP A 36 5.53 -5.10 -9.67
CA ASP A 36 5.84 -6.31 -10.43
C ASP A 36 6.78 -7.21 -9.62
N TYR A 37 7.82 -6.62 -9.02
CA TYR A 37 8.76 -7.31 -8.15
C TYR A 37 8.07 -7.99 -6.96
N ALA A 38 7.21 -7.25 -6.25
CA ALA A 38 6.41 -7.81 -5.15
C ALA A 38 5.48 -8.93 -5.63
N GLY A 39 4.98 -8.85 -6.87
CA GLY A 39 4.12 -9.86 -7.46
C GLY A 39 4.75 -11.26 -7.57
N HIS A 40 6.08 -11.36 -7.67
CA HIS A 40 6.80 -12.64 -7.77
C HIS A 40 7.82 -12.90 -6.66
N GLU A 41 8.07 -11.95 -5.76
CA GLU A 41 8.87 -12.13 -4.54
C GLU A 41 7.99 -12.05 -3.28
N PRO A 42 7.46 -13.21 -2.78
CA PRO A 42 6.52 -13.25 -1.66
C PRO A 42 7.06 -12.59 -0.40
N ARG A 43 8.38 -12.67 -0.14
CA ARG A 43 8.99 -12.09 1.05
C ARG A 43 8.87 -10.56 1.05
N VAL A 44 9.06 -9.93 -0.10
CA VAL A 44 8.92 -8.47 -0.24
C VAL A 44 7.46 -8.06 -0.22
N ASN A 45 6.57 -8.83 -0.86
CA ASN A 45 5.13 -8.60 -0.79
C ASN A 45 4.61 -8.62 0.65
N HIS A 46 4.91 -9.67 1.41
CA HIS A 46 4.49 -9.78 2.82
C HIS A 46 5.08 -8.67 3.66
N PHE A 47 6.39 -8.42 3.54
CA PHE A 47 7.04 -7.34 4.29
C PHE A 47 6.38 -5.98 4.03
N PHE A 48 6.09 -5.66 2.76
CA PHE A 48 5.46 -4.39 2.40
C PHE A 48 4.02 -4.30 2.93
N ASN A 49 3.22 -5.36 2.74
CA ASN A 49 1.84 -5.40 3.21
C ASN A 49 1.72 -5.31 4.73
N ASP A 50 2.61 -5.97 5.48
CA ASP A 50 2.64 -5.89 6.94
C ASP A 50 3.04 -4.49 7.42
N ALA A 51 4.02 -3.86 6.77
CA ALA A 51 4.43 -2.50 7.08
C ALA A 51 3.28 -1.51 6.84
N MET A 52 2.63 -1.59 5.67
CA MET A 52 1.48 -0.75 5.33
C MET A 52 0.30 -1.00 6.28
N ALA A 53 0.06 -2.26 6.67
CA ALA A 53 -1.00 -2.58 7.60
C ALA A 53 -0.75 -1.97 8.98
N SER A 54 0.48 -2.06 9.49
CA SER A 54 0.90 -1.46 10.76
C SER A 54 0.68 0.06 10.77
N ASP A 55 1.16 0.75 9.74
CA ASP A 55 1.00 2.21 9.63
C ASP A 55 -0.47 2.61 9.42
N GLY A 56 -1.22 1.79 8.67
CA GLY A 56 -2.65 1.99 8.41
C GLY A 56 -3.50 1.99 9.68
N LEU A 57 -3.16 1.22 10.70
CA LEU A 57 -3.85 1.24 12.00
C LEU A 57 -3.81 2.63 12.64
N LEU A 58 -2.63 3.25 12.64
CA LEU A 58 -2.45 4.59 13.21
C LEU A 58 -3.21 5.63 12.38
N ALA A 59 -3.06 5.59 11.05
CA ALA A 59 -3.75 6.51 10.15
C ALA A 59 -5.28 6.41 10.31
N ALA A 60 -5.84 5.20 10.34
CA ALA A 60 -7.27 4.97 10.52
C ALA A 60 -7.78 5.55 11.85
N SER A 61 -7.03 5.36 12.94
CA SER A 61 -7.37 5.93 14.25
C SER A 61 -7.46 7.46 14.22
N VAL A 62 -6.47 8.12 13.60
CA VAL A 62 -6.45 9.59 13.47
C VAL A 62 -7.63 10.06 12.63
N VAL A 63 -7.88 9.46 11.47
CA VAL A 63 -8.98 9.85 10.58
C VAL A 63 -10.33 9.66 11.26
N LEU A 64 -10.57 8.52 11.93
CA LEU A 64 -11.81 8.31 12.68
C LEU A 64 -11.97 9.29 13.84
N SER A 65 -10.89 9.77 14.45
CA SER A 65 -10.96 10.74 15.54
C SER A 65 -11.20 12.19 15.08
N LYS A 66 -10.67 12.58 13.92
CA LYS A 66 -10.67 13.98 13.45
C LYS A 66 -11.63 14.25 12.29
N CYS A 67 -11.95 13.23 11.50
CA CYS A 67 -12.62 13.36 10.22
C CYS A 67 -13.83 12.41 10.08
N LYS A 68 -14.35 11.88 11.20
CA LYS A 68 -15.45 10.90 11.19
C LYS A 68 -16.65 11.34 10.34
N GLY A 69 -17.06 12.60 10.47
CA GLY A 69 -18.23 13.17 9.80
C GLY A 69 -18.16 13.13 8.27
N VAL A 70 -16.97 13.03 7.68
CA VAL A 70 -16.79 12.91 6.22
C VAL A 70 -17.41 11.61 5.69
N PHE A 71 -17.45 10.57 6.52
CA PHE A 71 -17.92 9.24 6.15
C PHE A 71 -19.38 8.99 6.56
N GLU A 72 -20.01 9.92 7.29
CA GLU A 72 -21.39 9.78 7.74
C GLU A 72 -22.36 9.93 6.57
N GLY A 73 -23.32 9.00 6.46
CA GLY A 73 -24.33 8.99 5.40
C GLY A 73 -23.85 8.44 4.05
N LEU A 74 -22.57 8.09 3.92
CA LEU A 74 -22.08 7.36 2.74
C LEU A 74 -22.72 5.98 2.67
N LYS A 75 -23.19 5.60 1.47
CA LYS A 75 -23.76 4.28 1.22
C LYS A 75 -22.71 3.24 0.88
N SER A 76 -21.70 3.64 0.11
CA SER A 76 -20.59 2.77 -0.29
C SER A 76 -19.27 3.54 -0.35
N VAL A 77 -18.18 2.85 -0.07
CA VAL A 77 -16.80 3.34 -0.15
C VAL A 77 -15.92 2.27 -0.78
N VAL A 78 -15.04 2.68 -1.69
CA VAL A 78 -14.04 1.80 -2.30
C VAL A 78 -12.65 2.26 -1.88
N ASP A 79 -11.92 1.35 -1.24
CA ASP A 79 -10.53 1.53 -0.82
C ASP A 79 -9.60 1.01 -1.93
N VAL A 80 -9.20 1.93 -2.80
CA VAL A 80 -8.34 1.67 -3.97
C VAL A 80 -6.89 1.66 -3.53
N GLY A 81 -6.19 0.54 -3.72
CA GLY A 81 -4.88 0.31 -3.13
C GLY A 81 -4.96 -0.04 -1.63
N GLY A 82 -6.07 -0.63 -1.19
CA GLY A 82 -6.35 -0.88 0.22
C GLY A 82 -5.52 -2.01 0.86
N GLY A 83 -4.67 -2.68 0.09
CA GLY A 83 -3.75 -3.71 0.54
C GLY A 83 -4.48 -4.88 1.22
N THR A 84 -4.10 -5.16 2.46
CA THR A 84 -4.74 -6.21 3.29
C THR A 84 -6.15 -5.87 3.78
N GLY A 85 -6.64 -4.68 3.43
CA GLY A 85 -7.95 -4.16 3.82
C GLY A 85 -8.06 -3.80 5.29
N ILE A 86 -6.93 -3.66 6.01
CA ILE A 86 -6.96 -3.42 7.46
C ILE A 86 -7.65 -2.10 7.83
N ILE A 87 -7.42 -1.04 7.04
CA ILE A 87 -8.06 0.26 7.21
C ILE A 87 -9.56 0.10 6.96
N THR A 88 -9.94 -0.47 5.81
CA THR A 88 -11.33 -0.76 5.48
C THR A 88 -12.06 -1.55 6.57
N LYS A 89 -11.44 -2.59 7.15
CA LYS A 89 -12.02 -3.37 8.26
C LYS A 89 -12.30 -2.51 9.49
N ILE A 90 -11.47 -1.52 9.78
CA ILE A 90 -11.68 -0.59 10.90
C ILE A 90 -12.84 0.36 10.60
N PHE A 91 -12.91 0.91 9.39
CA PHE A 91 -13.98 1.82 8.99
C PHE A 91 -15.34 1.11 8.89
N ALA A 92 -15.39 -0.11 8.36
CA ALA A 92 -16.60 -0.92 8.32
C ALA A 92 -17.19 -1.17 9.72
N LYS A 93 -16.32 -1.34 10.74
CA LYS A 93 -16.77 -1.43 12.15
C LYS A 93 -17.31 -0.10 12.69
N ALA A 94 -16.73 1.02 12.27
CA ALA A 94 -17.16 2.35 12.70
C ALA A 94 -18.45 2.83 12.00
N PHE A 95 -18.73 2.34 10.79
CA PHE A 95 -19.86 2.71 9.94
C PHE A 95 -20.60 1.47 9.41
N PRO A 96 -21.36 0.76 10.26
CA PRO A 96 -21.97 -0.53 9.90
C PRO A 96 -23.07 -0.43 8.83
N GLN A 97 -23.53 0.77 8.50
CA GLN A 97 -24.55 1.03 7.48
C GLN A 97 -23.95 1.32 6.09
N THR A 98 -22.62 1.39 5.99
CA THR A 98 -21.89 1.70 4.77
C THR A 98 -21.25 0.43 4.22
N GLU A 99 -21.40 0.19 2.92
CA GLU A 99 -20.71 -0.89 2.23
C GLU A 99 -19.26 -0.50 1.95
N PHE A 100 -18.31 -1.38 2.25
CA PHE A 100 -16.90 -1.13 1.97
C PHE A 100 -16.33 -2.23 1.08
N THR A 101 -15.64 -1.81 0.02
CA THR A 101 -14.96 -2.69 -0.93
C THR A 101 -13.47 -2.36 -0.96
N VAL A 102 -12.63 -3.38 -0.84
CA VAL A 102 -11.18 -3.23 -1.04
C VAL A 102 -10.86 -3.61 -2.48
N PHE A 103 -10.11 -2.74 -3.16
CA PHE A 103 -9.67 -2.98 -4.53
C PHE A 103 -8.16 -2.84 -4.62
N ASP A 104 -7.48 -3.91 -5.03
CA ASP A 104 -6.02 -3.94 -5.12
C ASP A 104 -5.56 -4.85 -6.27
N LEU A 105 -4.23 -4.94 -6.47
CA LEU A 105 -3.61 -5.81 -7.45
C LEU A 105 -3.94 -7.29 -7.19
N PRO A 106 -4.07 -8.13 -8.24
CA PRO A 106 -4.46 -9.53 -8.08
C PRO A 106 -3.57 -10.32 -7.12
N HIS A 107 -2.26 -10.10 -7.13
CA HIS A 107 -1.33 -10.82 -6.25
C HIS A 107 -1.45 -10.40 -4.77
N VAL A 108 -1.96 -9.20 -4.51
CA VAL A 108 -2.24 -8.72 -3.15
C VAL A 108 -3.52 -9.37 -2.66
N VAL A 109 -4.60 -9.31 -3.45
CA VAL A 109 -5.91 -9.87 -3.07
C VAL A 109 -5.87 -11.40 -2.95
N HIS A 110 -5.18 -12.12 -3.84
CA HIS A 110 -5.04 -13.58 -3.76
C HIS A 110 -4.15 -14.05 -2.60
N GLY A 111 -3.33 -13.17 -2.02
CA GLY A 111 -2.44 -13.48 -0.91
C GLY A 111 -3.06 -13.28 0.48
N LEU A 112 -4.36 -12.95 0.56
CA LEU A 112 -5.10 -12.67 1.79
C LEU A 112 -5.94 -13.85 2.29
#